data_AF-A0A227G271-F1
#
_entry.id   AF-A0A227G271-F1
#
_cell.length_a   1.000
_cell.length_b   1.000
_cell.length_c   1.000
_cell.angle_alpha   90.00
_cell.angle_beta   90.00
_cell.angle_gamma   90.00
#
_symmetry.space_group_name_H-M   'P 1'
#
loop_
_entity.id
_entity.type
_entity.pdbx_description
1 polymer ?
#
loop_
_entity_poly.entity_id
_entity_poly.type
_entity_poly.pdbx_seq_one_letter_code
_entity_poly.pdbx_strand_id
1 'polypeptide(L)' 'ARLAIALAQEGGIGFIHKNMSIEQQAAEVRKVKKFEAGVVTDPVTVNPDATIADVVALTEKHGFAGFPVV' A
#
# COMPACT_ATOMS: atom_id res chain seq x y z
N ALA A 1 -4.87 -4.69 9.90
CA ALA A 1 -4.26 -3.40 9.54
C ALA A 1 -5.23 -2.23 9.71
N ARG A 2 -6.45 -2.29 9.16
CA ARG A 2 -7.41 -1.17 9.10
C ARG A 2 -7.54 -0.35 10.39
N LEU A 3 -7.76 -0.99 11.54
CA LEU A 3 -7.89 -0.28 12.82
C LEU A 3 -6.60 0.45 13.22
N ALA A 4 -5.44 -0.19 13.05
CA ALA A 4 -4.15 0.41 13.40
C ALA A 4 -3.80 1.59 12.50
N ILE A 5 -4.20 1.55 11.22
CA ILE A 5 -4.08 2.68 10.29
C ILE A 5 -4.96 3.84 10.78
N ALA A 6 -6.25 3.58 11.01
CA ALA A 6 -7.19 4.63 11.44
C ALA A 6 -6.73 5.31 12.75
N LEU A 7 -6.30 4.53 13.75
CA LEU A 7 -5.78 5.11 15.00
C LEU A 7 -4.53 5.96 14.78
N ALA A 8 -3.60 5.53 13.90
CA ALA A 8 -2.40 6.28 13.62
C ALA A 8 -2.68 7.59 12.88
N GLN A 9 -3.65 7.61 11.96
CA GLN A 9 -4.09 8.83 11.27
C GLN A 9 -4.67 9.88 12.22
N GLU A 10 -5.33 9.43 13.30
CA GLU A 10 -5.84 10.30 14.38
C GLU A 10 -4.76 10.65 15.43
N GLY A 11 -3.48 10.37 15.17
CA GLY A 11 -2.36 10.66 16.06
C GLY A 11 -2.14 9.66 17.20
N GLY A 12 -2.87 8.54 17.20
CA GLY A 12 -2.74 7.45 18.16
C GLY A 12 -1.78 6.34 17.73
N ILE A 13 -1.92 5.17 18.36
CA ILE A 13 -1.13 3.97 18.05
C ILE A 13 -2.02 2.72 18.07
N GLY A 14 -1.78 1.79 17.17
CA GLY A 14 -2.49 0.51 17.10
C GLY A 14 -1.54 -0.68 17.15
N PHE A 15 -1.93 -1.75 17.85
CA PHE A 15 -1.19 -3.01 17.92
C PHE A 15 -1.89 -4.09 17.09
N ILE A 16 -1.13 -4.83 16.27
CA ILE A 16 -1.66 -5.97 15.51
C ILE A 16 -1.69 -7.21 16.41
N HIS A 17 -2.86 -7.84 16.57
CA HIS A 17 -3.00 -9.06 17.36
C HIS A 17 -2.20 -10.23 16.78
N LYS A 18 -1.91 -11.24 17.62
CA LYS A 18 -1.07 -12.40 17.26
C LYS A 18 -1.82 -13.67 16.83
N ASN A 19 -3.15 -13.64 16.79
CA ASN A 19 -3.97 -14.79 16.36
C ASN A 19 -3.92 -15.00 14.82
N MET A 20 -2.74 -15.24 14.27
CA MET A 20 -2.41 -15.52 12.87
C MET A 20 -0.95 -15.99 12.76
N SER A 21 -0.48 -16.41 11.59
CA SER A 21 0.94 -16.76 11.41
C SER A 21 1.85 -15.53 11.51
N ILE A 22 3.15 -15.75 11.72
CA ILE A 22 4.16 -14.67 11.75
C ILE A 22 4.17 -13.90 10.44
N GLU A 23 4.05 -14.60 9.32
CA GLU A 23 4.07 -14.04 7.97
C GLU A 23 2.85 -13.15 7.74
N GLN A 24 1.68 -13.59 8.21
CA GLN A 24 0.44 -12.82 8.13
C GLN A 24 0.51 -11.57 8.99
N GLN A 25 1.01 -11.68 10.23
CA GLN A 25 1.15 -10.52 11.11
C GLN A 25 2.13 -9.50 10.52
N ALA A 26 3.26 -9.95 9.97
CA ALA A 26 4.23 -9.10 9.29
C ALA A 26 3.62 -8.43 8.04
N ALA A 27 2.76 -9.12 7.30
CA ALA A 27 2.04 -8.53 6.17
C ALA A 27 1.09 -7.42 6.62
N GLU A 28 0.37 -7.59 7.73
CA GLU A 28 -0.47 -6.55 8.30
C GLU A 28 0.33 -5.33 8.75
N VAL A 29 1.50 -5.53 9.38
CA VAL A 29 2.43 -4.44 9.73
C VAL A 29 2.90 -3.69 8.48
N ARG A 30 3.30 -4.42 7.42
CA ARG A 30 3.70 -3.79 6.14
C ARG A 30 2.59 -2.94 5.54
N LYS A 31 1.33 -3.38 5.61
CA LYS A 31 0.18 -2.58 5.15
C LYS A 31 0.06 -1.27 5.92
N VAL A 32 0.20 -1.27 7.25
CA VAL A 32 0.17 -0.04 8.05
C VAL A 32 1.31 0.90 7.65
N LYS A 33 2.54 0.38 7.54
CA LYS A 33 3.72 1.20 7.24
C LYS A 33 3.72 1.79 5.83
N LYS A 34 3.12 1.13 4.85
CA LYS A 34 3.01 1.62 3.46
C LYS A 34 1.86 2.60 3.24
N PHE A 35 0.89 2.68 4.15
CA PHE A 35 -0.36 3.42 3.92
C PHE A 35 -0.13 4.92 3.65
N GLU A 36 0.77 5.56 4.39
CA GLU A 36 1.14 6.98 4.22
C GLU A 36 2.67 7.15 4.21
N ALA A 37 3.38 6.26 3.49
CA ALA A 37 4.82 6.42 3.35
C ALA A 37 5.14 7.61 2.43
N GLY A 38 5.81 8.63 2.97
CA GLY A 38 6.26 9.80 2.18
C GLY A 38 7.30 9.45 1.10
N VAL A 39 7.93 8.28 1.20
CA VAL A 39 8.78 7.69 0.15
C VAL A 39 8.31 6.27 -0.11
N VAL A 40 7.91 5.99 -1.36
CA VAL A 40 7.44 4.67 -1.77
C VAL A 40 8.64 3.76 -2.06
N THR A 41 8.79 2.68 -1.31
CA THR A 41 9.75 1.60 -1.61
C THR A 41 9.11 0.56 -2.53
N ASP A 42 9.82 0.24 -3.62
CA ASP A 42 9.40 -0.64 -4.71
C ASP A 42 8.06 -0.21 -5.35
N PRO A 43 8.03 0.95 -6.04
CA PRO A 43 6.81 1.42 -6.69
C PRO A 43 6.36 0.46 -7.80
N VAL A 44 5.06 0.39 -8.03
CA VAL A 44 4.54 -0.19 -9.28
C VAL A 44 4.83 0.82 -10.38
N THR A 45 5.55 0.38 -11.41
CA THR A 45 5.95 1.21 -12.54
C THR A 45 5.27 0.79 -13.83
N VAL A 46 5.28 1.67 -14.82
CA VAL A 46 4.78 1.41 -16.17
C VAL A 46 5.88 1.63 -17.20
N ASN A 47 5.83 0.85 -18.29
CA ASN A 47 6.74 1.01 -19.41
C ASN A 47 6.34 2.26 -20.24
N PRO A 48 7.28 3.00 -20.85
CA PRO A 48 6.98 4.12 -21.75
C PRO A 48 5.98 3.82 -22.87
N ASP A 49 5.93 2.56 -23.33
CA ASP A 49 5.05 2.14 -24.42
C ASP A 49 3.65 1.69 -23.93
N ALA A 50 3.40 1.72 -22.63
CA ALA A 50 2.10 1.35 -22.06
C ALA A 50 1.01 2.31 -22.51
N THR A 51 -0.15 1.77 -22.88
CA THR A 51 -1.29 2.60 -23.29
C THR A 51 -1.98 3.21 -22.07
N ILE A 52 -2.73 4.29 -22.29
CA ILE A 52 -3.57 4.87 -21.22
C ILE A 52 -4.58 3.84 -20.68
N ALA A 53 -5.08 2.94 -21.54
CA ALA A 53 -5.99 1.87 -21.10
C ALA A 53 -5.33 0.93 -20.08
N ASP A 54 -4.05 0.60 -20.27
CA ASP A 54 -3.29 -0.24 -19.33
C ASP A 54 -3.14 0.45 -17.97
N VAL A 55 -2.84 1.76 -17.98
CA VAL A 55 -2.70 2.58 -16.77
C VAL A 55 -4.04 2.71 -16.03
N VAL A 56 -5.15 2.85 -16.75
CA VAL A 56 -6.50 2.88 -16.16
C VAL A 56 -6.81 1.53 -15.48
N ALA A 57 -6.52 0.41 -16.15
CA ALA A 57 -6.73 -0.91 -15.56
C ALA A 57 -5.87 -1.14 -14.30
N LEU A 58 -4.63 -0.63 -14.29
CA LEU A 58 -3.78 -0.64 -13.09
C LEU A 58 -4.33 0.23 -11.97
N THR A 59 -4.87 1.40 -12.30
CA THR A 59 -5.49 2.31 -11.34
C THR A 59 -6.66 1.63 -10.63
N GLU A 60 -7.56 0.97 -11.38
CA GLU A 60 -8.69 0.23 -10.83
C GLU A 60 -8.25 -0.95 -9.95
N LYS A 61 -7.20 -1.66 -10.36
CA LYS A 61 -6.66 -2.80 -9.62
C LYS A 61 -5.99 -2.40 -8.31
N HIS A 62 -5.27 -1.29 -8.30
CA HIS A 62 -4.41 -0.90 -7.18
C HIS A 62 -4.99 0.19 -6.29
N GLY A 63 -5.99 0.95 -6.76
CA GLY A 63 -6.66 2.01 -6.02
C GLY A 63 -5.87 3.32 -5.93
N PHE A 64 -4.83 3.51 -6.75
CA PHE A 64 -4.06 4.75 -6.88
C PHE A 64 -3.70 5.02 -8.34
N ALA A 65 -3.52 6.29 -8.72
CA ALA A 65 -3.36 6.71 -10.11
C ALA A 65 -1.93 7.16 -10.49
N GLY A 66 -0.97 7.13 -9.55
CA GLY A 66 0.41 7.59 -9.78
C GLY A 66 1.37 6.42 -10.03
N PHE A 67 1.93 6.34 -11.25
CA PHE A 67 2.91 5.33 -11.63
C PHE A 67 4.16 5.99 -12.24
N PRO A 68 5.37 5.74 -11.72
CA PRO A 68 6.60 6.15 -12.38
C PRO A 68 6.78 5.41 -13.71
N VAL A 69 7.29 6.12 -14.71
CA VAL A 69 7.62 5.57 -16.04
C VAL A 69 9.09 5.20 -16.07
N VAL A 70 9.43 3.96 -16.44
CA VAL A 70 10.81 3.45 -16.53
C VAL A 70 11.02 2.55 -17.73
#